data_AF-A0A822EZD4-F1
#
_entry.id   AF-A0A822EZD4-F1
#
_cell.length_a   1.000
_cell.length_b   1.000
_cell.length_c   1.000
_cell.angle_alpha   90.00
_cell.angle_beta   90.00
_cell.angle_gamma   90.00
#
_symmetry.space_group_name_H-M   'P 1'
#
loop_
_entity.id
_entity.type
_entity.pdbx_description
1 polymer ?
#
loop_
_entity_poly.entity_id
_entity_poly.type
_entity_poly.pdbx_seq_one_letter_code
_entity_poly.pdbx_strand_id
1 'polypeptide(L)'
;TLMNKLELQAYRLVKRRFKMNRQKDLIKILYGELHLPIQRTPHGRICLKKSYLNILANKHPLPKLITEYRQIQSALDRCIDRFEQYINEPIKPQSLQRLRREASWQTERTYAYCHFFTVTGRMIVINPPLQHVPKRFLIQSLQKESIVRLRKMI
;
A
#
# COMPACT_ATOMS: atom_id res chain seq x y z
N THR A 1 -16.50 -3.29 0.50
CA THR A 1 -15.38 -2.57 1.15
C THR A 1 -15.29 -1.14 0.64
N LEU A 2 -14.57 -0.24 1.32
CA LEU A 2 -14.39 1.15 0.89
C LEU A 2 -13.80 1.25 -0.54
N MET A 3 -12.87 0.36 -0.86
CA MET A 3 -12.25 0.25 -2.19
C MET A 3 -13.25 -0.01 -3.30
N ASN A 4 -14.18 -0.96 -3.08
CA ASN A 4 -15.22 -1.26 -4.06
C ASN A 4 -16.13 -0.05 -4.31
N LYS A 5 -16.38 0.79 -3.28
CA LYS A 5 -17.17 2.02 -3.45
C LYS A 5 -16.43 3.02 -4.35
N LEU A 6 -15.13 3.21 -4.14
CA LEU A 6 -14.28 4.08 -4.97
C LEU A 6 -14.19 3.58 -6.42
N GLU A 7 -14.05 2.27 -6.61
CA GLU A 7 -14.05 1.65 -7.93
C GLU A 7 -15.38 1.86 -8.67
N LEU A 8 -16.51 1.63 -7.99
CA LEU A 8 -17.84 1.86 -8.56
C LEU A 8 -18.04 3.32 -8.96
N GLN A 9 -17.60 4.27 -8.14
CA GLN A 9 -17.64 5.69 -8.47
C GLN A 9 -16.79 6.01 -9.70
N ALA A 10 -15.57 5.46 -9.77
CA ALA A 10 -14.69 5.64 -10.93
C ALA A 10 -15.30 5.05 -12.21
N TYR A 11 -15.94 3.86 -12.14
CA TYR A 11 -16.62 3.25 -13.29
C TYR A 11 -17.82 4.07 -13.76
N ARG A 12 -18.57 4.71 -12.85
CA ARG A 12 -19.68 5.58 -13.22
C ARG A 12 -19.22 6.84 -13.96
N LEU A 13 -18.08 7.41 -13.58
CA LEU A 13 -17.53 8.60 -14.23
C LEU A 13 -17.07 8.31 -15.67
N VAL A 14 -16.41 7.16 -15.87
CA VAL A 14 -15.82 6.80 -17.18
C VAL A 14 -16.80 5.99 -18.04
N LYS A 15 -17.93 5.55 -17.46
CA LYS A 15 -18.91 4.61 -18.07
C LYS A 15 -18.28 3.31 -18.59
N ARG A 16 -17.13 2.92 -18.02
CA ARG A 16 -16.34 1.76 -18.44
C ARG A 16 -15.77 1.07 -17.20
N ARG A 17 -15.70 -0.26 -17.24
CA ARG A 17 -14.99 -1.07 -16.24
C ARG A 17 -13.50 -1.16 -16.59
N PHE A 18 -12.63 -0.96 -15.59
CA PHE A 18 -11.18 -1.06 -15.73
C PHE A 18 -10.52 -1.42 -14.40
N LYS A 19 -9.24 -1.79 -14.39
CA LYS A 19 -8.55 -2.11 -13.11
C LYS A 19 -7.82 -0.87 -12.58
N MET A 20 -8.20 -0.39 -11.40
CA MET A 20 -7.56 0.78 -10.75
C MET A 20 -6.06 0.57 -10.44
N ASN A 21 -5.63 -0.68 -10.28
CA ASN A 21 -4.23 -1.02 -10.01
C ASN A 21 -3.33 -0.88 -11.24
N ARG A 22 -3.89 -1.05 -12.45
CA ARG A 22 -3.11 -1.14 -13.68
C ARG A 22 -2.77 0.24 -14.20
N GLN A 23 -1.49 0.58 -14.16
CA GLN A 23 -1.00 1.88 -14.62
C GLN A 23 -1.34 2.14 -16.10
N LYS A 24 -1.20 1.13 -16.97
CA LYS A 24 -1.50 1.25 -18.41
C LYS A 24 -2.96 1.63 -18.67
N ASP A 25 -3.89 1.02 -17.95
CA ASP A 25 -5.33 1.29 -18.08
C ASP A 25 -5.64 2.73 -17.66
N LEU A 26 -5.06 3.19 -16.55
CA LEU A 26 -5.20 4.57 -16.08
C LEU A 26 -4.63 5.60 -17.06
N ILE A 27 -3.48 5.32 -17.70
CA ILE A 27 -2.93 6.18 -18.74
C ILE A 27 -3.92 6.32 -19.90
N LYS A 28 -4.44 5.19 -20.38
CA LYS A 28 -5.38 5.16 -21.50
C LYS A 28 -6.65 5.96 -21.19
N ILE A 29 -7.18 5.83 -19.99
CA ILE A 29 -8.40 6.54 -19.58
C ILE A 29 -8.13 8.04 -19.39
N LEU A 30 -7.11 8.40 -18.62
CA LEU A 30 -6.84 9.81 -18.28
C LEU A 30 -6.43 10.64 -19.50
N TYR A 31 -5.60 10.08 -20.37
CA TYR A 31 -5.02 10.84 -21.49
C TYR A 31 -5.62 10.49 -22.84
N GLY A 32 -6.12 9.26 -23.00
CA GLY A 32 -6.75 8.81 -24.23
C GLY A 32 -8.24 9.12 -24.30
N GLU A 33 -9.02 8.86 -23.25
CA GLU A 33 -10.47 9.08 -23.25
C GLU A 33 -10.85 10.47 -22.70
N LEU A 34 -10.24 10.88 -21.60
CA LEU A 34 -10.51 12.18 -20.96
C LEU A 34 -9.65 13.33 -21.50
N HIS A 35 -8.68 13.04 -22.38
CA HIS A 35 -7.78 14.00 -23.01
C HIS A 35 -7.16 15.03 -22.04
N LEU A 36 -6.79 14.60 -20.83
CA LEU A 36 -6.13 15.46 -19.84
C LEU A 36 -4.72 15.85 -20.31
N PRO A 37 -4.15 16.97 -19.80
CA PRO A 37 -2.81 17.39 -20.20
C PRO A 37 -1.76 16.35 -19.80
N ILE A 38 -0.84 16.03 -20.70
CA ILE A 38 0.23 15.05 -20.47
C ILE A 38 1.47 15.77 -19.94
N GLN A 39 1.99 15.34 -18.80
CA GLN A 39 3.35 15.66 -18.37
C GLN A 39 4.23 14.43 -18.53
N ARG A 40 5.44 14.60 -19.06
CA ARG A 40 6.43 13.53 -19.19
C ARG A 40 7.57 13.73 -18.21
N THR A 41 8.09 12.62 -17.70
CA THR A 41 9.35 12.60 -16.95
C THR A 41 10.54 12.79 -17.90
N PRO A 42 11.74 13.13 -17.41
CA PRO A 42 12.95 13.23 -18.24
C PRO A 42 13.22 11.95 -19.05
N HIS A 43 12.78 10.79 -18.54
CA HIS A 43 12.87 9.49 -19.21
C HIS A 43 11.73 9.21 -20.22
N GLY A 44 10.97 10.23 -20.63
CA GLY A 44 9.89 10.12 -21.61
C GLY A 44 8.60 9.43 -21.12
N ARG A 45 8.61 8.83 -19.92
CA ARG A 45 7.42 8.17 -19.36
C ARG A 45 6.37 9.18 -18.92
N ILE A 46 5.11 8.85 -19.15
CA ILE A 46 3.96 9.65 -18.73
C ILE A 46 3.91 9.72 -17.19
N CYS A 47 3.80 10.94 -16.67
CA CYS A 47 3.74 11.21 -15.24
C CYS A 47 2.42 10.73 -14.64
N LEU A 48 2.51 9.84 -13.66
CA LEU A 48 1.39 9.37 -12.83
C LEU A 48 1.71 9.48 -11.33
N LYS A 49 2.55 10.45 -10.97
CA LYS A 49 2.92 10.74 -9.59
C LYS A 49 1.74 11.39 -8.87
N LYS A 50 1.66 11.17 -7.55
CA LYS A 50 0.62 11.76 -6.70
C LYS A 50 0.54 13.29 -6.84
N SER A 51 1.68 13.97 -6.92
CA SER A 51 1.74 15.42 -7.14
C SER A 51 1.03 15.84 -8.42
N TYR A 52 1.26 15.13 -9.52
CA TYR A 52 0.62 15.44 -10.80
C TYR A 52 -0.88 15.10 -10.81
N LEU A 53 -1.26 13.97 -10.21
CA LEU A 53 -2.67 13.62 -10.04
C LEU A 53 -3.45 14.65 -9.23
N ASN A 54 -2.82 15.28 -8.23
CA ASN A 54 -3.43 16.37 -7.46
C ASN A 54 -3.67 17.62 -8.34
N ILE A 55 -2.74 17.95 -9.23
CA ILE A 55 -2.92 19.06 -10.19
C ILE A 55 -4.08 18.74 -11.15
N LEU A 56 -4.12 17.50 -11.66
CA LEU A 56 -5.20 17.03 -12.52
C LEU A 56 -6.56 16.96 -11.81
N ALA A 57 -6.58 16.80 -10.48
CA ALA A 57 -7.81 16.76 -9.69
C ALA A 57 -8.62 18.06 -9.78
N ASN A 58 -7.97 19.19 -10.06
CA ASN A 58 -8.66 20.47 -10.32
C ASN A 58 -9.44 20.45 -11.65
N LYS A 59 -9.05 19.59 -12.59
CA LYS A 59 -9.69 19.49 -13.92
C LYS A 59 -10.77 18.42 -13.97
N HIS A 60 -10.58 17.30 -13.25
CA HIS A 60 -11.51 16.19 -13.28
C HIS A 60 -11.55 15.45 -11.93
N PRO A 61 -12.71 14.91 -11.49
CA PRO A 61 -12.83 14.20 -10.21
C PRO A 61 -12.10 12.85 -10.17
N LEU A 62 -11.88 12.19 -11.33
CA LEU A 62 -11.26 10.85 -11.40
C LEU A 62 -9.84 10.78 -10.80
N PRO A 63 -8.89 11.69 -11.10
CA PRO A 63 -7.57 11.74 -10.45
C PRO A 63 -7.61 11.71 -8.91
N LYS A 64 -8.61 12.34 -8.29
CA LYS A 64 -8.78 12.36 -6.84
C LYS A 64 -9.12 10.96 -6.32
N LEU A 65 -10.09 10.29 -6.94
CA LEU A 65 -10.48 8.91 -6.59
C LEU A 65 -9.32 7.93 -6.76
N ILE A 66 -8.55 8.05 -7.83
CA ILE A 66 -7.34 7.22 -8.07
C ILE A 66 -6.33 7.41 -6.94
N THR A 67 -6.14 8.65 -6.50
CA THR A 67 -5.16 9.01 -5.47
C THR A 67 -5.56 8.47 -4.09
N GLU A 68 -6.84 8.47 -3.76
CA GLU A 68 -7.38 7.88 -2.54
C GLU A 68 -7.29 6.35 -2.57
N TYR A 69 -7.73 5.74 -3.67
CA TYR A 69 -7.63 4.30 -3.86
C TYR A 69 -6.18 3.80 -3.70
N ARG A 70 -5.22 4.42 -4.41
CA ARG A 70 -3.81 4.02 -4.32
C ARG A 70 -3.22 4.17 -2.91
N GLN A 71 -3.69 5.14 -2.14
CA GLN A 71 -3.23 5.32 -0.75
C GLN A 71 -3.68 4.16 0.13
N ILE A 72 -4.95 3.78 0.04
CA ILE A 72 -5.49 2.66 0.81
C ILE A 72 -4.82 1.37 0.36
N GLN A 73 -4.70 1.14 -0.96
CA GLN A 73 -4.10 -0.08 -1.49
C GLN A 73 -2.64 -0.23 -1.05
N SER A 74 -1.85 0.84 -1.20
CA SER A 74 -0.46 0.87 -0.77
C SER A 74 -0.29 0.59 0.73
N ALA A 75 -1.26 0.95 1.55
CA ALA A 75 -1.25 0.66 2.97
C ALA A 75 -1.61 -0.81 3.25
N LEU A 76 -2.61 -1.35 2.56
CA LEU A 76 -2.98 -2.77 2.63
C LEU A 76 -1.80 -3.66 2.24
N ASP A 77 -1.25 -3.47 1.04
CA ASP A 77 -0.18 -4.30 0.48
C ASP A 77 1.11 -4.25 1.33
N ARG A 78 1.45 -3.07 1.90
CA ARG A 78 2.69 -2.90 2.66
C ARG A 78 2.59 -3.37 4.09
N CYS A 79 1.43 -3.17 4.71
CA CYS A 79 1.22 -3.55 6.09
C CYS A 79 0.69 -4.98 6.13
N ILE A 80 -0.54 -5.21 5.67
CA ILE A 80 -1.29 -6.44 5.97
C ILE A 80 -0.69 -7.65 5.29
N ASP A 81 -0.51 -7.61 3.97
CA ASP A 81 -0.03 -8.77 3.21
C ASP A 81 1.38 -9.19 3.68
N ARG A 82 2.25 -8.21 3.98
CA ARG A 82 3.59 -8.52 4.51
C ARG A 82 3.53 -9.04 5.94
N PHE A 83 2.71 -8.45 6.81
CA PHE A 83 2.57 -8.94 8.19
C PHE A 83 2.07 -10.38 8.20
N GLU A 84 1.08 -10.71 7.38
CA GLU A 84 0.57 -12.09 7.25
C GLU A 84 1.65 -13.05 6.74
N GLN A 85 2.45 -12.64 5.75
CA GLN A 85 3.60 -13.44 5.29
C GLN A 85 4.59 -13.72 6.43
N TYR A 86 4.95 -12.73 7.24
CA TYR A 86 5.91 -12.96 8.34
C TYR A 86 5.42 -13.88 9.45
N ILE A 87 4.10 -14.00 9.61
CA ILE A 87 3.49 -14.87 10.61
C ILE A 87 3.37 -16.29 10.07
N ASN A 88 3.03 -16.42 8.78
CA ASN A 88 2.80 -17.71 8.14
C ASN A 88 4.05 -18.32 7.49
N GLU A 89 5.15 -17.57 7.32
CA GLU A 89 6.38 -18.06 6.69
C GLU A 89 7.06 -19.14 7.55
N PRO A 90 7.26 -20.37 7.03
CA PRO A 90 8.09 -21.35 7.69
C PRO A 90 9.54 -20.85 7.72
N ILE A 91 10.00 -20.55 8.92
CA ILE A 91 11.30 -20.00 9.25
C ILE A 91 12.43 -20.91 8.68
N LYS A 92 13.12 -20.48 7.61
CA LYS A 92 14.20 -21.22 6.93
C LYS A 92 15.50 -21.22 7.75
N PRO A 93 16.04 -22.38 8.14
CA PRO A 93 17.08 -22.48 9.17
C PRO A 93 18.42 -21.93 8.69
N GLN A 94 18.73 -20.69 9.06
CA GLN A 94 20.10 -20.16 9.03
C GLN A 94 20.36 -19.48 10.37
N SER A 95 20.97 -20.25 11.27
CA SER A 95 21.70 -19.92 12.52
C SER A 95 21.17 -18.87 13.51
N LEU A 96 20.56 -17.75 13.10
CA LEU A 96 20.04 -16.66 13.94
C LEU A 96 18.57 -16.81 14.35
N GLN A 97 17.88 -17.84 13.85
CA GLN A 97 16.45 -18.07 14.11
C GLN A 97 16.15 -18.98 15.31
N ARG A 98 17.17 -19.56 15.95
CA ARG A 98 16.96 -20.42 17.14
C ARG A 98 16.31 -19.65 18.30
N LEU A 99 16.76 -18.42 18.55
CA LEU A 99 16.16 -17.53 19.56
C LEU A 99 14.70 -17.14 19.23
N ARG A 100 14.33 -17.14 17.94
CA ARG A 100 12.95 -16.88 17.51
C ARG A 100 12.02 -18.03 17.91
N ARG A 101 12.52 -19.28 18.01
CA ARG A 101 11.72 -20.42 18.48
C ARG A 101 11.52 -20.42 20.00
N GLU A 102 12.44 -19.91 20.81
CA GLU A 102 12.25 -19.99 22.27
C GLU A 102 11.26 -18.94 22.81
N ALA A 103 11.23 -17.74 22.24
CA ALA A 103 10.32 -16.67 22.68
C ALA A 103 8.96 -16.64 21.95
N SER A 104 8.89 -17.10 20.70
CA SER A 104 7.68 -16.96 19.86
C SER A 104 6.64 -18.07 20.04
N TRP A 105 6.97 -19.20 20.67
CA TRP A 105 6.03 -20.33 20.79
C TRP A 105 4.90 -20.07 21.80
N GLN A 106 5.02 -19.04 22.63
CA GLN A 106 4.02 -18.68 23.64
C GLN A 106 3.23 -17.40 23.33
N THR A 107 3.63 -16.60 22.32
CA THR A 107 2.98 -15.30 22.04
C THR A 107 2.70 -15.12 20.55
N GLU A 108 1.49 -14.67 20.18
CA GLU A 108 1.07 -14.30 18.81
C GLU A 108 1.75 -13.00 18.31
N ARG A 109 2.94 -12.67 18.82
CA ARG A 109 3.63 -11.38 18.60
C ARG A 109 4.73 -11.48 17.56
N THR A 110 4.89 -10.40 16.79
CA THR A 110 5.95 -10.29 15.79
C THR A 110 7.17 -9.55 16.34
N TYR A 111 8.35 -10.12 16.13
CA TYR A 111 9.64 -9.51 16.50
C TYR A 111 10.37 -9.03 15.26
N ALA A 112 10.86 -7.80 15.31
CA ALA A 112 11.58 -7.17 14.21
C ALA A 112 13.08 -7.06 14.46
N TYR A 113 13.88 -7.04 13.40
CA TYR A 113 15.33 -6.86 13.46
C TYR A 113 15.69 -5.39 13.27
N CYS A 114 16.58 -4.86 14.11
CA CYS A 114 17.00 -3.46 14.04
C CYS A 114 18.42 -3.35 13.49
N HIS A 115 18.61 -2.49 12.48
CA HIS A 115 19.93 -2.15 11.95
C HIS A 115 20.23 -0.68 12.20
N PHE A 116 21.50 -0.39 12.51
CA PHE A 116 21.96 0.97 12.84
C PHE A 116 22.89 1.56 11.77
N PHE A 117 23.06 0.89 10.63
CA PHE A 117 23.95 1.28 9.53
C PHE A 117 23.37 2.42 8.66
N THR A 118 22.89 3.51 9.26
CA THR A 118 22.48 4.68 8.50
C THR A 118 23.45 5.83 8.69
N VAL A 119 23.69 6.59 7.62
CA VAL A 119 24.56 7.78 7.61
C VAL A 119 24.14 8.81 8.66
N THR A 120 22.85 8.85 8.99
CA THR A 120 22.27 9.79 9.97
C THR A 120 22.21 9.25 11.40
N GLY A 121 22.63 8.00 11.65
CA GLY A 121 22.51 7.34 12.96
C GLY A 121 21.10 6.90 13.34
N ARG A 122 20.10 7.02 12.44
CA ARG A 122 18.75 6.50 12.65
C ARG A 122 18.74 4.97 12.63
N MET A 123 17.91 4.38 13.50
CA MET A 123 17.63 2.95 13.48
C MET A 123 16.64 2.60 12.36
N ILE A 124 16.91 1.52 11.64
CA ILE A 124 15.99 0.92 10.66
C ILE A 124 15.45 -0.38 11.22
N VAL A 125 14.13 -0.52 11.23
CA VAL A 125 13.46 -1.77 11.58
C VAL A 125 13.20 -2.56 10.29
N ILE A 126 13.75 -3.77 10.26
CA ILE A 126 13.70 -4.72 9.16
C ILE A 126 12.88 -5.94 9.62
N ASN A 127 11.89 -6.32 8.81
CA ASN A 127 11.14 -7.58 8.91
C ASN A 127 10.52 -7.86 10.29
N PRO A 128 9.30 -7.38 10.59
CA PRO A 128 8.39 -6.64 9.71
C PRO A 128 8.66 -5.13 9.64
N PRO A 129 8.29 -4.44 8.53
CA PRO A 129 8.52 -3.01 8.35
C PRO A 129 7.53 -2.14 9.15
N LEU A 130 7.69 -2.11 10.48
CA LEU A 130 6.82 -1.37 11.41
C LEU A 130 6.95 0.15 11.29
N GLN A 131 8.07 0.65 10.75
CA GLN A 131 8.32 2.09 10.62
C GLN A 131 7.48 2.79 9.56
N HIS A 132 6.96 2.05 8.58
CA HIS A 132 6.26 2.62 7.43
C HIS A 132 4.74 2.50 7.52
N VAL A 133 4.21 2.21 8.72
CA VAL A 133 2.76 2.13 8.95
C VAL A 133 2.13 3.51 8.75
N PRO A 134 1.18 3.66 7.82
CA PRO A 134 0.59 4.95 7.52
C PRO A 134 -0.27 5.46 8.67
N LYS A 135 0.06 6.65 9.22
CA LYS A 135 -0.67 7.29 10.33
C LYS A 135 -2.15 7.56 10.03
N ARG A 136 -2.49 7.85 8.76
CA ARG A 136 -3.86 8.17 8.30
C ARG A 136 -4.67 6.94 7.89
N PHE A 137 -4.15 5.74 8.11
CA PHE A 137 -4.85 4.52 7.76
C PHE A 137 -5.98 4.27 8.74
N LEU A 138 -7.21 4.57 8.31
CA LEU A 138 -8.40 4.20 9.05
C LEU A 138 -8.53 2.68 9.00
N ILE A 139 -8.14 2.03 10.10
CA ILE A 139 -8.32 0.60 10.36
C ILE A 139 -9.77 0.18 10.11
N GLN A 140 -10.73 1.11 10.28
CA GLN A 140 -12.17 0.94 9.99
C GLN A 140 -12.49 0.49 8.55
N SER A 141 -11.58 0.72 7.59
CA SER A 141 -11.76 0.31 6.19
C SER A 141 -11.55 -1.19 5.94
N LEU A 142 -10.96 -1.89 6.91
CA LEU A 142 -10.72 -3.32 6.88
C LEU A 142 -11.95 -4.14 7.25
N GLN A 143 -12.04 -5.37 6.76
CA GLN A 143 -13.03 -6.31 7.27
C GLN A 143 -12.80 -6.51 8.77
N LYS A 144 -13.90 -6.63 9.55
CA LYS A 144 -13.82 -6.86 11.00
C LYS A 144 -12.87 -8.01 11.35
N GLU A 145 -12.84 -9.05 10.53
CA GLU A 145 -11.95 -10.21 10.69
C GLU A 145 -10.46 -9.84 10.58
N SER A 146 -10.08 -9.04 9.58
CA SER A 146 -8.71 -8.56 9.42
C SER A 146 -8.31 -7.61 10.55
N ILE A 147 -9.25 -6.79 11.05
CA ILE A 147 -9.02 -5.91 12.22
C ILE A 147 -8.79 -6.73 13.48
N VAL A 148 -9.60 -7.77 13.71
CA VAL A 148 -9.47 -8.66 14.87
C VAL A 148 -8.15 -9.42 14.80
N ARG A 149 -7.74 -9.90 13.61
CA ARG A 149 -6.42 -10.51 13.41
C ARG A 149 -5.29 -9.53 13.67
N LEU A 150 -5.33 -8.33 13.07
CA LEU A 150 -4.29 -7.31 13.29
C LEU A 150 -4.20 -6.85 14.75
N ARG A 151 -5.33 -6.73 15.46
CA ARG A 151 -5.34 -6.37 16.89
C ARG A 151 -4.79 -7.48 17.79
N LYS A 152 -4.89 -8.74 17.38
CA LYS A 152 -4.26 -9.87 18.08
C LYS A 152 -2.76 -9.96 17.79
N MET A 153 -2.34 -9.52 16.60
CA MET A 153 -0.96 -9.61 16.09
C MET A 153 -0.02 -8.48 16.57
N ILE A 154 -0.56 -7.34 17.04
CA ILE A 154 0.17 -6.20 17.62
C ILE A 154 0.10 -6.30 19.14
#